data_AF-A0AAJ5Z597-F1
#
_entry.id   AF-A0AAJ5Z597-F1
#
_cell.length_a   1.000
_cell.length_b   1.000
_cell.length_c   1.000
_cell.angle_alpha   90.00
_cell.angle_beta   90.00
_cell.angle_gamma   90.00
#
_symmetry.space_group_name_H-M   'P 1'
#
loop_
_entity.id
_entity.type
_entity.pdbx_description
1 polymer ?
#
loop_
_entity_poly.entity_id
_entity_poly.type
_entity_poly.pdbx_seq_one_letter_code
_entity_poly.pdbx_strand_id
1 'polypeptide(L)'
;MDPVAPRSEGFEHHPYAPQTDFFDTTVTNQARPLTQAVITVRVIKNFEYRTMKALVLKDVDLTTLTTPQLIAQCKEAVRTQPGFKA
;
A
#
# COMPACT_ATOMS: atom_id res chain seq x y z
N MET A 1 -8.59 -40.79 -13.75
CA MET A 1 -9.44 -39.77 -14.42
C MET A 1 -9.91 -38.84 -13.33
N ASP A 2 -9.09 -37.85 -12.99
CA ASP A 2 -9.42 -36.85 -11.97
C ASP A 2 -10.51 -35.91 -12.51
N PRO A 3 -11.46 -35.46 -11.67
CA PRO A 3 -12.53 -34.58 -12.10
C PRO A 3 -11.94 -33.21 -12.49
N VAL A 4 -12.10 -32.84 -13.76
CA VAL A 4 -11.80 -31.49 -14.24
C VAL A 4 -12.67 -30.49 -13.48
N ALA A 5 -12.04 -29.51 -12.83
CA ALA A 5 -12.75 -28.43 -12.16
C ALA A 5 -13.71 -27.75 -13.17
N PRO A 6 -14.95 -27.40 -12.78
CA PRO A 6 -15.92 -26.83 -13.70
C PRO A 6 -15.36 -25.55 -14.34
N ARG A 7 -15.42 -25.50 -15.68
CA ARG A 7 -14.94 -24.38 -16.49
C ARG A 7 -15.67 -23.09 -16.09
N SER A 8 -14.92 -22.00 -16.04
CA SER A 8 -15.37 -20.65 -15.69
C SER A 8 -16.51 -20.08 -16.56
N GLU A 9 -16.82 -20.73 -17.69
CA GLU A 9 -17.87 -20.30 -18.65
C GLU A 9 -19.31 -20.38 -18.09
N GLY A 10 -19.55 -21.11 -17.00
CA GLY A 10 -20.91 -21.28 -16.45
C GLY A 10 -21.50 -20.06 -15.72
N PHE A 11 -20.70 -19.03 -15.44
CA PHE A 11 -21.10 -17.88 -14.62
C PHE A 11 -21.41 -16.61 -15.41
N GLU A 12 -21.07 -16.55 -16.70
CA GLU A 12 -21.24 -15.32 -17.51
C GLU A 12 -22.71 -14.93 -17.74
N HIS A 13 -23.64 -15.90 -17.68
CA HIS A 13 -25.07 -15.69 -17.90
C HIS A 13 -25.95 -16.08 -16.70
N HIS A 14 -25.39 -16.09 -15.48
CA HIS A 14 -26.17 -16.42 -14.29
C HIS A 14 -27.07 -15.24 -13.87
N PRO A 15 -28.34 -15.45 -13.47
CA PRO A 15 -29.26 -14.38 -13.05
C PRO A 15 -28.76 -13.51 -11.89
N TYR A 16 -27.83 -14.05 -11.11
CA TYR A 16 -27.17 -13.38 -9.98
C TYR A 16 -25.68 -13.13 -10.21
N ALA A 17 -25.20 -13.19 -11.46
CA ALA A 17 -23.84 -12.77 -11.77
C ALA A 17 -23.68 -11.27 -11.40
N PRO A 18 -22.65 -10.89 -10.64
CA PRO A 18 -22.41 -9.49 -10.33
C PRO A 18 -22.16 -8.72 -11.63
N GLN A 19 -22.92 -7.66 -11.88
CA GLN A 19 -22.73 -6.79 -13.04
C GLN A 19 -21.42 -6.01 -12.87
N THR A 20 -20.33 -6.50 -13.47
CA THR A 20 -19.01 -5.86 -13.41
C THR A 20 -18.85 -4.69 -14.37
N ASP A 21 -19.82 -4.48 -15.27
CA ASP A 21 -19.71 -3.54 -16.41
C ASP A 21 -19.84 -2.06 -16.03
N PHE A 22 -20.27 -1.75 -14.80
CA PHE A 22 -20.59 -0.37 -14.36
C PHE A 22 -19.55 0.26 -13.43
N PHE A 23 -18.54 -0.50 -12.99
CA PHE A 23 -17.54 -0.02 -12.04
C PHE A 23 -16.13 -0.20 -12.60
N ASP A 24 -15.35 0.87 -12.58
CA ASP A 24 -13.90 0.77 -12.76
C ASP A 24 -13.37 -0.21 -11.71
N THR A 25 -12.95 -1.38 -12.17
CA THR A 25 -12.45 -2.49 -11.34
C THR A 25 -10.95 -2.32 -11.07
N THR A 26 -10.36 -1.18 -11.42
CA THR A 26 -8.95 -0.88 -11.14
C THR A 26 -8.71 -0.96 -9.64
N VAL A 27 -7.79 -1.85 -9.24
CA VAL A 27 -7.42 -2.01 -7.84
C VAL A 27 -6.82 -0.71 -7.31
N THR A 28 -7.09 -0.37 -6.05
CA THR A 28 -6.62 0.89 -5.43
C THR A 28 -5.10 1.12 -5.55
N ASN A 29 -4.32 0.04 -5.66
CA ASN A 29 -2.87 0.09 -5.87
C ASN A 29 -2.47 0.59 -7.27
N GLN A 30 -3.31 0.39 -8.29
CA GLN A 30 -3.12 0.86 -9.66
C GLN A 30 -3.83 2.19 -9.93
N ALA A 31 -4.88 2.50 -9.15
CA ALA A 31 -5.62 3.76 -9.28
C ALA A 31 -4.82 4.99 -8.85
N ARG A 32 -3.82 4.83 -7.97
CA ARG A 32 -2.92 5.93 -7.58
C ARG A 32 -1.70 6.01 -8.51
N PRO A 33 -1.32 7.19 -8.99
CA PRO A 33 -0.11 7.34 -9.79
C PRO A 33 1.13 7.07 -8.93
N LEU A 34 2.19 6.52 -9.55
CA LEU A 34 3.47 6.24 -8.88
C LEU A 34 4.15 7.49 -8.32
N THR A 35 3.79 8.66 -8.84
CA THR A 35 4.26 9.96 -8.37
C THR A 35 3.60 10.39 -7.06
N GLN A 36 2.54 9.72 -6.62
CA GLN A 36 1.75 10.07 -5.43
C GLN A 36 1.49 8.85 -4.54
N ALA A 37 2.55 8.14 -4.17
CA ALA A 37 2.48 7.03 -3.24
C ALA A 37 2.42 7.50 -1.77
N VAL A 38 1.84 6.66 -0.91
CA VAL A 38 1.88 6.85 0.54
C VAL A 38 2.72 5.73 1.14
N ILE A 39 3.79 6.08 1.84
CA ILE A 39 4.70 5.13 2.49
C ILE A 39 4.55 5.26 4.00
N THR A 40 4.23 4.16 4.68
CA THR A 40 4.20 4.11 6.14
C THR A 40 5.43 3.38 6.66
N VAL A 41 6.28 4.09 7.39
CA VAL A 41 7.52 3.59 7.98
C VAL A 41 7.31 3.37 9.47
N ARG A 42 7.66 2.17 9.97
CA ARG A 42 7.64 1.88 11.40
C ARG A 42 8.95 2.31 12.03
N VAL A 43 8.91 3.35 12.86
CA VAL A 43 10.07 3.79 13.65
C VAL A 43 10.04 3.03 14.97
N ILE A 44 10.93 2.04 15.11
CA ILE A 44 11.06 1.26 16.33
C ILE A 44 11.76 2.11 17.39
N LYS A 45 11.10 2.32 18.53
CA LYS A 45 11.65 3.08 19.68
C LYS A 45 12.39 2.15 20.64
N ASN A 46 11.88 0.93 20.83
CA ASN A 46 12.55 -0.11 21.60
C ASN A 46 12.15 -1.50 21.07
N PHE A 47 13.14 -2.34 20.75
CA PHE A 47 12.93 -3.69 20.24
C PHE A 47 12.42 -4.68 21.30
N GLU A 48 12.92 -4.59 22.53
CA GLU A 48 12.57 -5.49 23.63
C GLU A 48 11.09 -5.32 24.00
N TYR A 49 10.67 -4.08 24.24
CA TYR A 49 9.29 -3.74 24.60
C TYR A 49 8.38 -3.57 23.37
N ARG A 50 8.92 -3.80 22.16
CA ARG A 50 8.20 -3.70 20.87
C ARG A 50 7.47 -2.38 20.67
N THR A 51 8.02 -1.29 21.22
CA THR A 51 7.42 0.04 21.08
C THR A 51 7.80 0.64 19.74
N MET A 52 6.82 1.21 19.05
CA MET A 52 7.01 1.83 17.74
C MET A 52 6.18 3.10 17.61
N LYS A 53 6.52 3.93 16.64
CA LYS A 53 5.68 5.02 16.13
C LYS A 53 5.64 4.94 14.61
N ALA A 54 4.46 5.08 14.02
CA ALA A 54 4.30 5.08 12.58
C ALA A 54 4.59 6.48 12.02
N LEU A 55 5.52 6.56 11.07
CA LEU A 55 5.78 7.75 10.26
C LEU A 55 5.09 7.56 8.90
N VAL A 56 4.11 8.40 8.60
CA VAL A 56 3.39 8.36 7.32
C VAL A 56 3.93 9.46 6.41
N LEU A 57 4.60 9.05 5.34
CA LEU A 57 5.06 9.93 4.26
C LEU A 57 3.99 9.92 3.16
N LYS A 58 3.43 11.10 2.87
CA LYS A 58 2.43 11.29 1.82
C LYS A 58 3.10 11.87 0.57
N ASP A 59 2.47 11.65 -0.57
CA ASP A 59 2.85 12.26 -1.85
C ASP A 59 4.30 11.98 -2.24
N VAL A 60 4.70 10.71 -2.06
CA VAL A 60 6.03 10.23 -2.39
C VAL A 60 6.09 9.83 -3.86
N ASP A 61 7.04 10.40 -4.61
CA ASP A 61 7.31 10.00 -5.98
C ASP A 61 8.26 8.79 -6.02
N LEU A 62 7.71 7.61 -6.34
CA LEU A 62 8.48 6.36 -6.42
C LEU A 62 9.36 6.27 -7.67
N THR A 63 9.19 7.14 -8.66
CA THR A 63 9.96 7.10 -9.91
C THR A 63 11.34 7.73 -9.76
N THR A 64 11.45 8.69 -8.84
CA THR A 64 12.68 9.46 -8.59
C THR A 64 13.30 9.17 -7.23
N LEU A 65 12.49 8.75 -6.25
CA LEU A 65 12.98 8.54 -4.90
C LEU A 65 13.88 7.32 -4.80
N THR A 66 15.09 7.54 -4.29
CA THR A 66 16.03 6.47 -3.98
C THR A 66 15.98 6.06 -2.50
N THR A 67 16.39 4.83 -2.20
CA THR A 67 16.46 4.32 -0.81
C THR A 67 17.27 5.22 0.13
N PRO A 68 18.47 5.74 -0.24
CA PRO A 68 19.22 6.64 0.64
C PRO A 68 18.47 7.95 0.93
N GLN A 69 17.79 8.52 -0.06
CA GLN A 69 16.98 9.73 0.11
C GLN A 69 15.79 9.47 1.03
N LEU A 70 15.11 8.32 0.88
CA LEU A 70 14.03 7.91 1.77
C LEU A 70 14.51 7.82 3.23
N ILE A 71 15.68 7.22 3.46
CA ILE A 71 16.27 7.11 4.80
C ILE A 71 16.58 8.51 5.36
N ALA A 72 17.15 9.41 4.56
CA ALA A 72 17.45 10.78 4.97
C ALA A 72 16.18 11.55 5.35
N GLN A 73 15.13 11.46 4.52
CA GLN A 73 13.83 12.08 4.80
C GLN A 73 13.21 11.52 6.09
N CYS A 74 13.26 10.21 6.31
CA CYS A 74 12.78 9.59 7.56
C CYS A 74 13.52 10.14 8.79
N LYS A 75 14.85 10.25 8.71
CA LYS A 75 15.68 10.78 9.81
C LYS A 75 15.31 12.23 10.11
N GLU A 76 15.13 13.06 9.08
CA GLU A 76 14.74 14.45 9.26
C GLU A 76 13.33 14.59 9.85
N ALA A 77 12.37 13.79 9.36
CA ALA A 77 11.02 13.77 9.89
C ALA A 77 10.99 13.38 11.38
N VAL A 78 11.76 12.36 11.78
CA VAL A 78 11.87 11.95 13.19
C VAL A 78 12.50 13.06 14.06
N ARG A 79 13.44 13.84 13.52
CA ARG A 79 14.09 14.94 14.25
C ARG A 79 13.17 16.15 14.44
N THR A 80 12.35 16.44 13.45
CA THR A 80 11.55 17.68 13.37
C THR A 80 10.16 17.52 13.95
N GLN A 81 9.49 16.39 13.70
CA GLN A 81 8.10 16.20 14.08
C GLN A 81 7.96 16.07 15.61
N PRO A 82 7.09 16.87 16.26
CA PRO A 82 6.93 16.87 17.71
C PRO A 82 6.48 15.50 18.24
N GLY A 83 5.72 14.73 17.45
CA GLY A 83 5.29 13.38 17.80
C GLY A 83 6.43 12.38 17.99
N PHE A 84 7.66 12.69 17.59
CA PHE A 84 8.83 11.81 17.71
C PHE A 84 9.87 12.29 18.72
N LYS A 85 9.72 13.52 19.26
CA LYS A 85 10.55 14.02 20.37
C LYS A 85 10.37 13.13 21.60
N ALA A 86 11.47 12.96 22.35
CA ALA A 86 11.50 12.22 23.60
C ALA A 86 10.95 13.07 24.75
#